data_AF-A0A0F2PLU9-F1
#
_entry.id   AF-A0A0F2PLU9-F1
#
_cell.length_a   1.000
_cell.length_b   1.000
_cell.length_c   1.000
_cell.angle_alpha   90.00
_cell.angle_beta   90.00
_cell.angle_gamma   90.00
#
_symmetry.space_group_name_H-M   'P 1'
#
loop_
_entity.id
_entity.type
_entity.pdbx_description
1 polymer ?
#
loop_
_entity_poly.entity_id
_entity_poly.type
_entity_poly.pdbx_seq_one_letter_code
_entity_poly.pdbx_strand_id
1 'polypeptide(L)'
;MTENNINYDVLIKKGILTSKKEISQDKINLISGAMTAPLFETIWTFSGYDTGTMGRIMGIFTHLCSEEREREMLDILRILYGIVGMEFLEDVELLATHPEARQYFLFSLMLDMDDCMQDFITEAVGE
;
A
#
# COMPACT_ATOMS: atom_id res chain seq x y z
N MET A 1 -12.99 -10.68 -17.29
CA MET A 1 -12.34 -9.53 -17.96
C MET A 1 -10.91 -9.93 -18.24
N THR A 2 -10.48 -9.77 -19.49
CA THR A 2 -9.24 -10.29 -20.08
C THR A 2 -7.98 -9.78 -19.37
N GLU A 3 -7.05 -10.70 -19.13
CA GLU A 3 -5.70 -10.45 -18.64
C GLU A 3 -4.87 -9.58 -19.61
N ASN A 4 -4.06 -8.70 -19.01
CA ASN A 4 -2.80 -8.15 -19.51
C ASN A 4 -2.85 -7.23 -20.75
N ASN A 5 -3.24 -5.97 -20.54
CA ASN A 5 -2.59 -4.88 -21.27
C ASN A 5 -1.54 -4.22 -20.35
N ILE A 6 -0.55 -5.01 -19.93
CA ILE A 6 0.59 -4.49 -19.17
C ILE A 6 1.34 -3.55 -20.08
N ASN A 7 1.27 -2.25 -19.79
CA ASN A 7 1.97 -1.24 -20.56
C ASN A 7 3.41 -1.13 -20.06
N TYR A 8 4.26 -2.06 -20.50
CA TYR A 8 5.67 -2.12 -20.12
C TYR A 8 6.39 -0.80 -20.36
N ASP A 9 6.10 -0.09 -21.46
CA ASP A 9 6.75 1.17 -21.78
C ASP A 9 6.43 2.26 -20.75
N VAL A 10 5.17 2.34 -20.30
CA VAL A 10 4.77 3.29 -19.25
C VAL A 10 5.37 2.91 -17.90
N LEU A 11 5.38 1.62 -17.55
CA LEU A 11 5.99 1.13 -16.31
C LEU A 11 7.50 1.41 -16.25
N ILE A 12 8.21 1.20 -17.36
CA ILE A 12 9.64 1.52 -17.49
C ILE A 12 9.85 3.03 -17.39
N LYS A 13 9.03 3.84 -18.08
CA LYS A 13 9.12 5.31 -18.04
C LYS A 13 8.89 5.88 -16.63
N LYS A 14 8.00 5.26 -15.85
CA LYS A 14 7.73 5.61 -14.45
C LYS A 14 8.80 5.06 -13.48
N GLY A 15 9.72 4.24 -13.98
CA GLY A 15 10.78 3.61 -13.20
C GLY A 15 10.30 2.45 -12.32
N ILE A 16 9.06 1.98 -12.47
CA ILE A 16 8.52 0.82 -11.75
C ILE A 16 9.20 -0.47 -12.23
N LEU A 17 9.54 -0.52 -13.53
CA LEU A 17 10.35 -1.58 -14.13
C LEU A 17 11.68 -1.04 -14.65
N THR A 18 12.71 -1.87 -14.62
CA THR A 18 13.99 -1.61 -15.30
C THR A 18 13.85 -1.78 -16.81
N SER A 19 14.86 -1.36 -17.58
CA SER A 19 14.90 -1.62 -19.04
C SER A 19 14.91 -3.11 -19.40
N LYS A 20 15.23 -3.99 -18.43
CA LYS A 20 15.16 -5.45 -18.56
C LYS A 20 13.80 -6.02 -18.16
N LYS A 21 12.84 -5.17 -17.81
CA LYS A 21 11.49 -5.53 -17.31
C LYS A 21 11.50 -6.23 -15.94
N GLU A 22 12.56 -6.06 -15.16
CA GLU A 22 12.61 -6.48 -13.76
C GLU A 22 11.99 -5.39 -12.89
N ILE A 23 11.43 -5.73 -11.72
CA ILE A 23 10.91 -4.71 -10.80
C ILE A 23 12.02 -3.81 -10.25
N SER A 24 11.75 -2.51 -10.12
CA SER A 24 12.60 -1.59 -9.37
C SER A 24 12.12 -1.53 -7.92
N GLN A 25 12.76 -2.31 -7.06
CA GLN A 25 12.41 -2.37 -5.63
C GLN A 25 12.48 -0.99 -4.97
N ASP A 26 13.56 -0.23 -5.20
CA ASP A 26 13.72 1.12 -4.65
C ASP A 26 12.55 2.04 -5.03
N LYS A 27 12.14 2.02 -6.31
CA LYS A 27 11.03 2.87 -6.76
C LYS A 27 9.70 2.43 -6.13
N ILE A 28 9.46 1.13 -6.02
CA ILE A 28 8.23 0.61 -5.42
C ILE A 28 8.18 0.92 -3.91
N ASN A 29 9.30 0.78 -3.19
CA ASN A 29 9.39 1.14 -1.77
C ASN A 29 9.12 2.64 -1.56
N LEU A 30 9.65 3.51 -2.42
CA LEU A 30 9.34 4.95 -2.37
C LEU A 30 7.85 5.25 -2.59
N ILE A 31 7.20 4.54 -3.52
CA ILE A 31 5.76 4.67 -3.75
C ILE A 31 4.98 4.17 -2.53
N SER A 32 5.40 3.04 -1.96
CA SER A 32 4.80 2.44 -0.77
C SER A 32 4.84 3.40 0.41
N GLY A 33 6.02 3.89 0.80
CA GLY A 33 6.15 4.82 1.93
C GLY A 33 5.35 6.12 1.71
N ALA A 34 5.33 6.65 0.48
CA ALA A 34 4.55 7.83 0.14
C ALA A 34 3.02 7.61 0.26
N MET A 35 2.55 6.37 0.15
CA MET A 35 1.14 6.00 0.33
C MET A 35 0.79 5.66 1.77
N THR A 36 1.65 4.92 2.45
CA THR A 36 1.33 4.33 3.75
C THR A 36 1.16 5.41 4.81
N ALA A 37 2.20 6.24 5.01
CA ALA A 37 2.21 7.18 6.12
C ALA A 37 1.01 8.16 6.09
N PRO A 38 0.72 8.88 4.99
CA PRO A 38 -0.39 9.83 4.98
C PRO A 38 -1.76 9.17 5.21
N LEU A 39 -1.98 7.96 4.68
CA LEU A 39 -3.24 7.24 4.87
C LEU A 39 -3.41 6.85 6.34
N PHE A 40 -2.43 6.16 6.92
CA PHE A 40 -2.56 5.59 8.25
C PHE A 40 -2.50 6.65 9.35
N GLU A 41 -1.73 7.72 9.18
CA GLU A 41 -1.78 8.90 10.06
C GLU A 41 -3.17 9.55 10.07
N THR A 42 -3.80 9.65 8.90
CA THR A 42 -5.15 10.22 8.78
C THR A 42 -6.19 9.33 9.45
N ILE A 43 -6.15 8.01 9.22
CA ILE A 43 -7.06 7.05 9.87
C ILE A 43 -6.84 7.06 11.39
N TRP A 44 -5.58 7.06 11.83
CA TRP A 44 -5.22 7.14 13.24
C TRP A 44 -5.86 8.37 13.91
N THR A 45 -5.67 9.54 13.31
CA THR A 45 -6.24 10.80 13.80
C THR A 45 -7.78 10.79 13.78
N PHE A 46 -8.41 10.36 12.68
CA PHE A 46 -9.86 10.37 12.54
C PHE A 46 -10.57 9.33 13.40
N SER A 47 -9.89 8.23 13.72
CA SER A 47 -10.38 7.24 14.67
C SER A 47 -10.29 7.70 16.13
N GLY A 48 -9.68 8.87 16.40
CA GLY A 48 -9.43 9.36 17.74
C GLY A 48 -8.36 8.56 18.48
N TYR A 49 -7.31 8.17 17.75
CA TYR A 49 -6.19 7.38 18.29
C TYR A 49 -6.62 5.98 18.80
N ASP A 50 -7.58 5.35 18.10
CA ASP A 50 -8.10 4.03 18.47
C ASP A 50 -7.20 2.90 17.94
N THR A 51 -6.38 2.35 18.83
CA THR A 51 -5.47 1.23 18.53
C THR A 51 -6.24 -0.02 18.09
N GLY A 52 -7.50 -0.18 18.51
CA GLY A 52 -8.36 -1.28 18.10
C GLY A 52 -8.75 -1.22 16.63
N THR A 53 -9.08 -0.03 16.12
CA THR A 53 -9.37 0.21 14.69
C THR A 53 -8.14 -0.08 13.83
N MET A 54 -6.98 0.45 14.22
CA MET A 54 -5.74 0.22 13.49
C MET A 54 -5.33 -1.26 13.47
N GLY A 55 -5.40 -1.93 14.63
CA GLY A 55 -5.13 -3.37 14.73
C GLY A 55 -6.05 -4.24 13.88
N ARG A 56 -7.33 -3.85 13.71
CA ARG A 56 -8.26 -4.54 12.82
C ARG A 56 -7.91 -4.36 11.35
N ILE A 57 -7.53 -3.15 10.93
CA ILE A 57 -7.09 -2.89 9.54
C ILE A 57 -5.84 -3.72 9.24
N MET A 58 -4.84 -3.67 10.14
CA MET A 58 -3.64 -4.49 10.02
C MET A 58 -3.96 -5.97 9.94
N GLY A 59 -4.81 -6.48 10.84
CA GLY A 59 -5.22 -7.89 10.83
C GLY A 59 -5.92 -8.32 9.54
N ILE A 60 -6.75 -7.46 8.95
CA ILE A 60 -7.38 -7.71 7.64
C ILE A 60 -6.32 -7.78 6.54
N PHE A 61 -5.38 -6.83 6.50
CA PHE A 61 -4.30 -6.81 5.49
C PHE A 61 -3.37 -8.01 5.62
N THR A 62 -2.96 -8.37 6.83
CA THR A 62 -2.15 -9.58 7.09
C THR A 62 -2.86 -10.84 6.60
N HIS A 63 -4.16 -10.99 6.89
CA HIS A 63 -4.94 -12.14 6.43
C HIS A 63 -5.07 -12.19 4.91
N LEU A 64 -5.35 -11.05 4.25
CA LEU A 64 -5.44 -11.01 2.79
C LEU A 64 -4.10 -11.32 2.12
N CYS A 65 -3.00 -10.84 2.70
CA CYS A 65 -1.67 -11.16 2.19
C CYS A 65 -1.33 -12.65 2.36
N SER A 66 -1.67 -13.27 3.49
CA SER A 66 -1.41 -14.70 3.71
C SER A 66 -2.21 -15.61 2.78
N GLU A 67 -3.37 -15.15 2.31
CA GLU A 67 -4.24 -15.88 1.39
C GLU A 67 -3.98 -15.51 -0.09
N GLU A 68 -2.93 -14.75 -0.39
CA GLU A 68 -2.59 -14.28 -1.75
C GLU A 68 -3.74 -13.47 -2.42
N ARG A 69 -4.58 -12.81 -1.62
CA ARG A 69 -5.76 -12.02 -2.08
C ARG A 69 -5.41 -10.56 -2.37
N GLU A 70 -4.32 -10.36 -3.11
CA GLU A 70 -3.73 -9.06 -3.42
C GLU A 70 -4.71 -8.04 -4.01
N ARG A 71 -5.61 -8.49 -4.91
CA ARG A 71 -6.57 -7.61 -5.57
C ARG A 71 -7.59 -7.03 -4.59
N GLU A 72 -8.02 -7.85 -3.65
CA GLU A 72 -8.96 -7.42 -2.62
C GLU A 72 -8.30 -6.51 -1.60
N MET A 73 -7.03 -6.79 -1.27
CA MET A 73 -6.24 -5.89 -0.43
C MET A 73 -6.10 -4.51 -1.08
N LEU A 74 -5.85 -4.44 -2.40
CA LEU A 74 -5.88 -3.18 -3.14
C LEU A 74 -7.25 -2.51 -3.15
N ASP A 75 -8.34 -3.26 -3.32
CA ASP A 75 -9.69 -2.69 -3.29
C ASP A 75 -10.02 -2.08 -1.94
N ILE A 76 -9.62 -2.72 -0.83
CA ILE A 76 -9.75 -2.15 0.51
C ILE A 76 -8.87 -0.90 0.65
N LEU A 77 -7.63 -0.92 0.16
CA LEU A 77 -6.76 0.25 0.19
C LEU A 77 -7.41 1.44 -0.54
N ARG A 78 -7.99 1.22 -1.73
CA ARG A 78 -8.76 2.25 -2.45
C ARG A 78 -9.96 2.75 -1.66
N ILE A 79 -10.70 1.85 -1.01
CA ILE A 79 -11.85 2.22 -0.17
C ILE A 79 -11.40 3.10 0.99
N LEU A 80 -10.31 2.73 1.68
CA LEU A 80 -9.78 3.52 2.79
C LEU A 80 -9.38 4.93 2.33
N TYR A 81 -8.64 5.05 1.22
CA TYR A 81 -8.32 6.34 0.59
C TYR A 81 -9.57 7.17 0.28
N GLY A 82 -10.59 6.55 -0.32
CA GLY A 82 -11.86 7.21 -0.63
C GLY A 82 -12.63 7.66 0.61
N ILE A 83 -12.63 6.87 1.68
CA ILE A 83 -13.28 7.20 2.96
C ILE A 83 -12.62 8.41 3.61
N VAL A 84 -11.28 8.50 3.58
CA VAL A 84 -10.54 9.63 4.15
C VAL A 84 -10.45 10.83 3.21
N GLY A 85 -11.03 10.74 2.01
CA GLY A 85 -11.06 11.83 1.04
C GLY A 85 -9.72 12.13 0.35
N MET A 86 -8.83 11.14 0.29
CA MET A 86 -7.51 11.26 -0.34
C MET A 86 -7.51 10.68 -1.75
N GLU A 87 -6.70 11.25 -2.64
CA GLU A 87 -6.52 10.71 -3.99
C GLU A 87 -5.67 9.44 -3.96
N PHE A 88 -6.14 8.40 -4.66
CA PHE A 88 -5.37 7.18 -4.86
C PHE A 88 -4.36 7.38 -5.99
N LEU A 89 -3.09 7.03 -5.76
CA LEU A 89 -2.02 7.33 -6.71
C LEU A 89 -2.14 6.54 -8.02
N GLU A 90 -2.07 7.25 -9.15
CA GLU A 90 -2.06 6.66 -10.50
C GLU A 90 -0.90 5.67 -10.69
N ASP A 91 0.27 5.95 -10.11
CA ASP A 91 1.42 5.06 -10.15
C ASP A 91 1.09 3.67 -9.55
N VAL A 92 0.17 3.62 -8.58
CA VAL A 92 -0.26 2.38 -7.92
C VAL A 92 -1.30 1.64 -8.74
N GLU A 93 -2.21 2.37 -9.38
CA GLU A 93 -3.09 1.78 -10.40
C GLU A 93 -2.29 1.13 -11.52
N LEU A 94 -1.23 1.80 -11.98
CA LEU A 94 -0.36 1.31 -13.03
C LEU A 94 0.45 0.09 -12.58
N LEU A 95 1.14 0.14 -11.44
CA LEU A 95 1.93 -1.00 -10.95
C LEU A 95 1.05 -2.22 -10.64
N ALA A 96 -0.21 -2.00 -10.21
CA ALA A 96 -1.15 -3.07 -9.92
C ALA A 96 -1.46 -3.96 -11.14
N THR A 97 -1.24 -3.45 -12.35
CA THR A 97 -1.36 -4.23 -13.60
C THR A 97 -0.26 -5.27 -13.76
N HIS A 98 0.90 -5.10 -13.11
CA HIS A 98 2.02 -6.04 -13.16
C HIS A 98 2.05 -6.93 -11.90
N PRO A 99 1.85 -8.26 -12.00
CA PRO A 99 1.71 -9.13 -10.83
C PRO A 99 2.84 -9.03 -9.81
N GLU A 100 4.10 -9.10 -10.25
CA GLU A 100 5.25 -9.04 -9.35
C GLU A 100 5.43 -7.66 -8.70
N ALA A 101 5.07 -6.58 -9.42
CA ALA A 101 5.19 -5.23 -8.87
C ALA A 101 4.09 -4.97 -7.84
N ARG A 102 2.87 -5.47 -8.10
CA ARG A 102 1.75 -5.48 -7.17
C ARG A 102 2.09 -6.23 -5.89
N GLN A 103 2.58 -7.46 -6.01
CA GLN A 103 2.95 -8.29 -4.87
C GLN A 103 4.02 -7.60 -4.01
N TYR A 104 5.08 -7.10 -4.64
CA TYR A 104 6.16 -6.42 -3.94
C TYR A 104 5.69 -5.11 -3.28
N PHE A 105 4.83 -4.33 -3.95
CA PHE A 105 4.23 -3.13 -3.38
C PHE A 105 3.40 -3.45 -2.13
N LEU A 106 2.53 -4.46 -2.17
CA LEU A 106 1.70 -4.82 -1.01
C LEU A 106 2.55 -5.34 0.16
N PHE A 107 3.64 -6.06 -0.14
CA PHE A 107 4.60 -6.47 0.88
C PHE A 107 5.29 -5.27 1.53
N SER A 108 5.80 -4.33 0.71
CA SER A 108 6.40 -3.08 1.22
C SER A 108 5.40 -2.26 2.04
N LEU A 109 4.14 -2.18 1.59
CA LEU A 109 3.07 -1.45 2.27
C LEU A 109 2.83 -2.00 3.67
N MET A 110 2.84 -3.34 3.83
CA MET A 110 2.70 -3.95 5.15
C MET A 110 3.88 -3.66 6.08
N LEU A 111 5.10 -3.62 5.54
CA LEU A 111 6.28 -3.26 6.34
C LEU A 111 6.19 -1.80 6.79
N ASP A 112 5.91 -0.88 5.88
CA ASP A 112 5.71 0.54 6.20
C ASP A 112 4.57 0.73 7.21
N MET A 113 3.51 -0.09 7.13
CA MET A 113 2.37 -0.04 8.05
C MET A 113 2.77 -0.52 9.45
N ASP A 114 3.57 -1.59 9.56
CA ASP A 114 4.09 -2.05 10.84
C ASP A 114 4.96 -0.97 11.50
N ASP A 115 5.81 -0.30 10.72
CA ASP A 115 6.61 0.85 11.19
C ASP A 115 5.70 1.97 11.70
N CYS A 116 4.68 2.39 10.94
CA CYS A 116 3.70 3.39 11.40
C CYS A 116 3.00 2.96 12.70
N MET A 117 2.65 1.68 12.84
CA MET A 117 2.01 1.16 14.05
C MET A 117 2.91 1.24 15.27
N GLN A 118 4.21 0.94 15.12
CA GLN A 118 5.17 1.07 16.20
C GLN A 118 5.33 2.53 16.64
N ASP A 119 5.33 3.46 15.68
CA ASP A 119 5.38 4.89 15.96
C ASP A 119 4.13 5.33 16.75
N PHE A 120 2.93 4.96 16.31
CA PHE A 120 1.68 5.28 17.02
C PHE A 120 1.62 4.72 18.45
N ILE A 121 2.09 3.49 18.65
CA ILE A 121 2.18 2.89 20.00
C ILE A 121 3.16 3.65 20.86
N THR A 122 4.32 4.02 20.30
CA THR A 122 5.36 4.75 21.03
C THR A 122 4.87 6.14 21.45
N GLU A 123 4.17 6.85 20.57
CA GLU A 123 3.53 8.14 20.87
C GLU A 123 2.48 8.00 21.98
N ALA A 124 1.59 6.99 21.89
CA ALA A 124 0.53 6.78 22.86
C ALA A 124 1.01 6.37 24.27
N VAL A 125 2.22 5.81 24.40
CA VAL A 125 2.84 5.43 25.67
C VAL A 125 3.75 6.54 26.23
N GLY A 126 4.16 7.49 25.39
CA GLY A 126 5.00 8.63 25.77
C GLY A 126 4.25 9.83 26.37
N GLU A 127 2.92 9.84 26.30
CA GLU A 127 2.01 10.80 26.96
C GLU A 127 1.46 10.29 28.29
#